data_AF-A0A078ABH0-F1
#
_entry.id   AF-A0A078ABH0-F1
#
_cell.length_a   1.000
_cell.length_b   1.000
_cell.length_c   1.000
_cell.angle_alpha   90.00
_cell.angle_beta   90.00
_cell.angle_gamma   90.00
#
_symmetry.space_group_name_H-M   'P 1'
#
loop_
_entity.id
_entity.type
_entity.pdbx_description
1 polymer ?
#
loop_
_entity_poly.entity_id
_entity_poly.type
_entity_poly.pdbx_seq_one_letter_code
_entity_poly.pdbx_strand_id
1 'polypeptide(L)'
;MSSHQQQKKGMNPLLANMLAGALGACIAESITIPIDQAKVRMQLQKTPLGETPKYTGMVQAITKIASEGGVISLFRGLTPGLQRQFVNCSVRFGLYEHVRNAMCPNLKPGELPPLHKKIAAAAVTGCFSIFFANPMDVVKVRMQSIAREIGASGGKMPSSITVYKTIYQNETFWGFYRGIQPNIVRNVCVNVGEMASYDQFKQMLLMYTRMKDNTITHFTAGFMAGFVATIVASPADVVKTRLMSSPDSYTGVVNAFTRMMKEEGPGAFYKGFIPNFMRLSLWSCTCFIAMEKIKIQLIGIPTQLNYLILLTTRKLTNMTEEVKTDPFGRPYPEKIDGWLVPRTAADAIVLKEDKENKDFKVLLITRKKETFHGKYAFPGGHIDYGEDPVVACIRELEEECGIRGSQPEIFTVKGKPDRDPRYHMISIFYVVKVADDSQLVAGDDASTAAFYSIRELLQQPDKFAFDHYEVLQELVKTRQELELLRE
;
A
#
# COMPACT_ATOMS: atom_id res chain seq x y z
N MET A 1 13.30 30.62 30.07
CA MET A 1 12.02 31.23 29.66
C MET A 1 11.63 30.68 28.29
N SER A 2 10.68 29.75 28.29
CA SER A 2 9.69 29.47 27.24
C SER A 2 10.06 29.77 25.77
N SER A 3 10.65 28.78 25.09
CA SER A 3 10.38 28.55 23.66
C SER A 3 9.32 27.45 23.57
N HIS A 4 8.05 27.86 23.54
CA HIS A 4 6.94 27.01 23.14
C HIS A 4 7.25 26.42 21.75
N GLN A 5 7.76 25.19 21.71
CA GLN A 5 7.53 24.30 20.58
C GLN A 5 6.01 24.07 20.54
N GLN A 6 5.33 24.89 19.75
CA GLN A 6 3.97 24.64 19.31
C GLN A 6 3.97 23.26 18.64
N GLN A 7 3.55 22.27 19.40
CA GLN A 7 3.05 20.99 18.92
C GLN A 7 1.93 21.34 17.92
N LYS A 8 2.25 21.37 16.61
CA LYS A 8 1.25 21.57 15.55
C LYS A 8 0.18 20.51 15.80
N LYS A 9 -1.02 20.93 16.23
CA LYS A 9 -2.21 20.07 16.24
C LYS A 9 -2.38 19.57 14.81
N GLY A 10 -1.93 18.35 14.53
CA GLY A 10 -2.15 17.70 13.26
C GLY A 10 -3.65 17.71 12.98
N MET A 11 -4.03 18.20 11.81
CA MET A 11 -5.43 18.18 11.38
C MET A 11 -5.93 16.73 11.41
N ASN A 12 -7.19 16.51 11.83
CA ASN A 12 -7.77 15.16 11.90
C ASN A 12 -7.54 14.43 10.55
N PRO A 13 -7.01 13.19 10.54
CA PRO A 13 -6.66 12.45 9.32
C PRO A 13 -7.81 12.39 8.30
N LEU A 14 -9.05 12.27 8.78
CA LEU A 14 -10.24 12.28 7.95
C LEU A 14 -10.43 13.63 7.25
N LEU A 15 -10.32 14.73 8.02
CA LEU A 15 -10.47 16.09 7.49
C LEU A 15 -9.35 16.42 6.49
N ALA A 16 -8.13 15.96 6.76
CA ALA A 16 -7.01 16.09 5.85
C ALA A 16 -7.20 15.30 4.54
N ASN A 17 -7.75 14.08 4.63
CA ASN A 17 -8.09 13.28 3.45
C ASN A 17 -9.20 13.95 2.61
N MET A 18 -10.24 14.48 3.26
CA MET A 18 -11.32 15.21 2.60
C MET A 18 -10.81 16.47 1.89
N LEU A 19 -10.07 17.32 2.60
CA LEU A 19 -9.56 18.58 2.06
C LEU A 19 -8.54 18.35 0.94
N ALA A 20 -7.62 17.41 1.11
CA ALA A 20 -6.64 17.12 0.06
C ALA A 20 -7.29 16.51 -1.19
N GLY A 21 -8.28 15.63 -1.02
CA GLY A 21 -9.06 15.10 -2.13
C GLY A 21 -9.88 16.17 -2.85
N ALA A 22 -10.55 17.05 -2.11
CA ALA A 22 -11.35 18.13 -2.67
C ALA A 22 -10.50 19.18 -3.42
N LEU A 23 -9.41 19.64 -2.81
CA LEU A 23 -8.49 20.61 -3.43
C LEU A 23 -7.76 20.00 -4.64
N GLY A 24 -7.31 18.75 -4.54
CA GLY A 24 -6.71 18.03 -5.66
C GLY A 24 -7.64 17.89 -6.86
N ALA A 25 -8.92 17.57 -6.60
CA ALA A 25 -9.94 17.49 -7.65
C ALA A 25 -10.27 18.86 -8.27
N CYS A 26 -10.25 19.94 -7.49
CA CYS A 26 -10.42 21.30 -8.00
C CYS A 26 -9.28 21.74 -8.93
N ILE A 27 -8.02 21.40 -8.59
CA ILE A 27 -6.86 21.65 -9.44
C ILE A 27 -6.98 20.85 -10.74
N ALA A 28 -7.33 19.56 -10.64
CA ALA A 28 -7.55 18.71 -11.81
C ALA A 28 -8.63 19.27 -12.74
N GLU A 29 -9.80 19.64 -12.19
CA GLU A 29 -10.90 20.21 -12.96
C GLU A 29 -10.50 21.52 -13.66
N SER A 30 -9.72 22.37 -12.99
CA SER A 30 -9.24 23.63 -13.56
C SER A 30 -8.39 23.41 -14.81
N ILE A 31 -7.58 22.35 -14.82
CA ILE A 31 -6.74 21.98 -15.96
C ILE A 31 -7.55 21.29 -17.05
N THR A 32 -8.55 20.47 -16.69
CA THR A 32 -9.31 19.66 -17.65
C THR A 32 -10.54 20.34 -18.25
N ILE A 33 -10.98 21.47 -17.70
CA ILE A 33 -12.22 22.13 -18.16
C ILE A 33 -12.24 22.53 -19.64
N PRO A 34 -11.13 22.96 -20.27
CA PRO A 34 -11.13 23.26 -21.71
C PRO A 34 -11.46 22.02 -22.56
N ILE A 35 -11.01 20.84 -22.11
CA ILE A 35 -11.26 19.56 -22.77
C ILE A 35 -12.72 19.14 -22.57
N ASP A 36 -13.28 19.32 -21.36
CA ASP A 36 -14.70 19.12 -21.07
C ASP A 36 -15.58 19.98 -22.00
N GLN A 37 -15.23 21.26 -22.17
CA GLN A 37 -15.95 22.17 -23.07
C GLN A 37 -15.91 21.72 -24.52
N ALA A 38 -14.73 21.35 -25.02
CA ALA A 38 -14.57 20.85 -26.38
C ALA A 38 -15.40 19.57 -26.61
N LYS A 39 -15.34 18.61 -25.67
CA LYS A 39 -16.13 17.37 -25.74
C LYS A 39 -17.62 17.66 -25.81
N VAL A 40 -18.17 18.48 -24.91
CA VAL A 40 -19.61 18.76 -24.85
C VAL A 40 -20.08 19.43 -26.15
N ARG A 41 -19.31 20.36 -26.70
CA ARG A 41 -19.65 21.00 -27.99
C ARG A 41 -19.61 20.01 -29.17
N MET A 42 -18.63 19.11 -29.20
CA MET A 42 -18.55 18.06 -30.21
C MET A 42 -19.69 17.04 -30.10
N GLN A 43 -20.14 16.72 -28.89
CA GLN A 43 -21.23 15.76 -28.68
C GLN A 43 -22.62 16.35 -28.96
N LEU A 44 -22.80 17.65 -28.73
CA LEU A 44 -24.06 18.36 -28.97
C LEU A 44 -24.17 18.98 -30.36
N GLN A 45 -23.15 18.85 -31.22
CA GLN A 45 -23.25 19.30 -32.62
C GLN A 45 -24.21 18.37 -33.37
N LYS A 46 -25.24 18.94 -33.98
CA LYS A 46 -26.11 18.24 -34.93
C LYS A 46 -25.59 18.60 -36.31
N THR A 47 -25.09 17.63 -37.06
CA THR A 47 -24.63 17.84 -38.44
C THR A 47 -25.81 17.55 -39.37
N PRO A 48 -26.31 18.54 -40.14
CA PRO A 48 -27.29 18.30 -41.20
C PRO A 48 -26.74 17.31 -42.24
N LEU A 49 -27.61 16.51 -42.88
CA LEU A 49 -27.18 15.58 -43.94
C LEU A 49 -26.49 16.37 -45.07
N GLY A 50 -25.21 16.07 -45.35
CA GLY A 50 -24.45 16.66 -46.46
C GLY A 50 -23.45 17.77 -46.08
N GLU A 51 -23.45 18.26 -44.84
CA GLU A 51 -22.46 19.25 -44.36
C GLU A 51 -21.32 18.61 -43.56
N THR A 52 -20.13 19.21 -43.65
CA THR A 52 -19.01 18.78 -42.80
C THR A 52 -19.24 19.25 -41.35
N PRO A 53 -18.98 18.40 -40.33
CA PRO A 53 -19.19 18.77 -38.94
C PRO A 53 -18.31 19.97 -38.56
N LYS A 54 -18.89 20.94 -37.84
CA LYS A 54 -18.20 22.18 -37.40
C LYS A 54 -16.90 21.90 -36.62
N TYR A 55 -16.87 20.78 -35.91
CA TYR A 55 -15.73 20.29 -35.13
C TYR A 55 -15.39 18.85 -35.56
N THR A 56 -14.22 18.66 -36.20
CA THR A 56 -13.76 17.34 -36.68
C THR A 56 -12.83 16.64 -35.67
N GLY A 57 -12.18 17.40 -34.78
CA GLY A 57 -11.27 16.86 -33.77
C GLY A 57 -11.15 17.73 -32.52
N MET A 58 -10.69 17.13 -31.42
CA MET A 58 -10.60 17.78 -30.10
C MET A 58 -9.69 19.02 -30.11
N VAL A 59 -8.50 18.92 -30.71
CA VAL A 59 -7.55 20.04 -30.80
C VAL A 59 -8.13 21.18 -31.64
N GLN A 60 -8.72 20.85 -32.79
CA GLN A 60 -9.39 21.83 -33.64
C GLN A 60 -10.56 22.51 -32.92
N ALA A 61 -11.34 21.75 -32.15
CA ALA A 61 -12.43 22.29 -31.35
C ALA A 61 -11.93 23.28 -30.30
N ILE A 62 -10.88 22.96 -29.55
CA ILE A 62 -10.29 23.86 -28.54
C ILE A 62 -9.80 25.16 -29.19
N THR A 63 -9.03 25.06 -30.27
CA THR A 63 -8.49 26.23 -30.98
C THR A 63 -9.60 27.11 -31.53
N LYS A 64 -10.65 26.51 -32.11
CA LYS A 64 -11.79 27.24 -32.69
C LYS A 64 -12.68 27.89 -31.64
N ILE A 65 -12.85 27.25 -30.48
CA ILE A 65 -13.56 27.86 -29.35
C ILE A 65 -12.76 29.07 -28.81
N ALA A 66 -11.44 28.92 -28.69
CA ALA A 66 -10.57 30.00 -28.24
C ALA A 66 -10.56 31.19 -29.23
N SER A 67 -10.58 30.92 -30.54
CA SER A 67 -10.62 31.98 -31.56
C SER A 67 -11.98 32.67 -31.67
N GLU A 68 -13.09 31.93 -31.50
CA GLU A 68 -14.45 32.48 -31.60
C GLU A 68 -14.86 33.28 -30.33
N GLY A 69 -14.44 32.85 -29.14
CA GLY A 69 -14.92 33.40 -27.86
C GLY A 69 -13.84 33.91 -26.90
N GLY A 70 -12.57 33.90 -27.32
CA GLY A 70 -11.41 34.19 -26.47
C GLY A 70 -11.06 33.03 -25.52
N VAL A 71 -9.86 33.07 -24.92
CA VAL A 71 -9.35 32.01 -24.03
C VAL A 71 -10.24 31.82 -22.78
N ILE A 72 -10.83 32.91 -22.27
CA ILE A 72 -11.75 32.88 -21.12
C ILE A 72 -13.00 32.02 -21.44
N SER A 73 -13.39 31.89 -22.70
CA SER A 73 -14.55 31.07 -23.08
C SER A 73 -14.36 29.58 -22.83
N LEU A 74 -13.11 29.09 -22.79
CA LEU A 74 -12.78 27.70 -22.46
C LEU A 74 -13.01 27.36 -20.99
N PHE A 75 -13.03 28.35 -20.11
CA PHE A 75 -13.24 28.19 -18.67
C PHE A 75 -14.69 28.47 -18.24
N ARG A 76 -15.60 28.67 -19.20
CA ARG A 76 -17.03 28.82 -18.91
C ARG A 76 -17.54 27.58 -18.17
N GLY A 77 -18.23 27.77 -17.05
CA GLY A 77 -18.67 26.65 -16.19
C GLY A 77 -17.63 26.14 -15.18
N LEU A 78 -16.50 26.85 -14.99
CA LEU A 78 -15.51 26.52 -13.97
C LEU A 78 -16.09 26.58 -12.55
N THR A 79 -16.79 27.65 -12.20
CA THR A 79 -17.39 27.82 -10.86
C THR A 79 -18.31 26.65 -10.44
N PRO A 80 -19.32 26.23 -11.23
CA PRO A 80 -20.12 25.07 -10.87
C PRO A 80 -19.33 23.76 -10.95
N GLY A 81 -18.31 23.66 -11.82
CA GLY A 81 -17.41 22.51 -11.88
C GLY A 81 -16.58 22.33 -10.61
N LEU A 82 -16.00 23.42 -10.09
CA LEU A 82 -15.24 23.42 -8.83
C LEU A 82 -16.15 23.12 -7.63
N GLN A 83 -17.33 23.75 -7.56
CA GLN A 83 -18.30 23.49 -6.50
C GLN A 83 -18.71 22.00 -6.48
N ARG A 84 -18.98 21.43 -7.66
CA ARG A 84 -19.29 20.01 -7.81
C ARG A 84 -18.15 19.13 -7.31
N GLN A 85 -16.91 19.38 -7.75
CA GLN A 85 -15.77 18.54 -7.37
C GLN A 85 -15.47 18.63 -5.88
N PHE A 86 -15.57 19.82 -5.30
CA PHE A 86 -15.40 20.01 -3.87
C PHE A 86 -16.42 19.19 -3.06
N VAL A 87 -17.71 19.27 -3.40
CA VAL A 87 -18.78 18.50 -2.72
C VAL A 87 -18.62 17.00 -2.95
N ASN A 88 -18.46 16.59 -4.20
CA ASN A 88 -18.35 15.17 -4.57
C ASN A 88 -17.15 14.50 -3.89
N CYS A 89 -15.97 15.12 -3.93
CA CYS A 89 -14.76 14.55 -3.33
C CYS A 89 -14.80 14.61 -1.80
N SER A 90 -15.35 15.67 -1.20
CA SER A 90 -15.50 15.74 0.27
C SER A 90 -16.40 14.61 0.79
N VAL A 91 -17.57 14.39 0.16
CA VAL A 91 -18.49 13.31 0.54
C VAL A 91 -17.85 11.95 0.25
N ARG A 92 -17.25 11.77 -0.95
CA ARG A 92 -16.63 10.49 -1.34
C ARG A 92 -15.53 10.08 -0.36
N PHE A 93 -14.57 10.96 -0.08
CA PHE A 93 -13.44 10.64 0.80
C PHE A 93 -13.83 10.63 2.29
N GLY A 94 -14.77 11.48 2.71
CA GLY A 94 -15.24 11.51 4.11
C GLY A 94 -16.10 10.31 4.50
N LEU A 95 -16.99 9.85 3.61
CA LEU A 95 -17.84 8.70 3.88
C LEU A 95 -17.17 7.36 3.60
N TYR A 96 -16.14 7.31 2.73
CA TYR A 96 -15.54 6.04 2.32
C TYR A 96 -14.99 5.22 3.48
N GLU A 97 -14.28 5.86 4.41
CA GLU A 97 -13.73 5.14 5.58
C GLU A 97 -14.84 4.58 6.48
N HIS A 98 -15.90 5.34 6.71
CA HIS A 98 -17.06 4.92 7.51
C HIS A 98 -17.80 3.76 6.86
N VAL A 99 -18.12 3.85 5.56
CA VAL A 99 -18.82 2.81 4.81
C VAL A 99 -17.97 1.54 4.71
N ARG A 100 -16.66 1.68 4.47
CA ARG A 100 -15.72 0.56 4.44
C ARG A 100 -15.65 -0.15 5.80
N ASN A 101 -15.53 0.60 6.90
CA ASN A 101 -15.46 0.03 8.24
C ASN A 101 -16.76 -0.69 8.61
N ALA A 102 -17.93 -0.14 8.23
CA ALA A 102 -19.22 -0.79 8.42
C ALA A 102 -19.37 -2.10 7.61
N MET A 103 -18.82 -2.17 6.39
CA MET A 103 -18.84 -3.38 5.54
C MET A 103 -17.78 -4.43 5.93
N CYS A 104 -16.75 -4.02 6.68
CA CYS A 104 -15.64 -4.86 7.13
C CYS A 104 -15.41 -4.73 8.64
N PRO A 105 -16.37 -5.12 9.50
CA PRO A 105 -16.25 -4.94 10.95
C PRO A 105 -15.13 -5.78 11.58
N ASN A 106 -14.77 -6.91 10.96
CA ASN A 106 -13.78 -7.87 11.47
C ASN A 106 -12.37 -7.69 10.87
N LEU A 107 -12.07 -6.54 10.27
CA LEU A 107 -10.77 -6.30 9.64
C LEU A 107 -9.70 -6.03 10.72
N LYS A 108 -8.70 -6.90 10.85
CA LYS A 108 -7.58 -6.67 11.78
C LYS A 108 -6.75 -5.45 11.33
N PRO A 109 -6.12 -4.69 12.25
CA PRO A 109 -5.15 -3.66 11.89
C PRO A 109 -3.99 -4.30 11.13
N GLY A 110 -3.95 -4.17 9.80
CA GLY A 110 -2.93 -4.84 8.97
C GLY A 110 -3.48 -5.56 7.74
N GLU A 111 -4.76 -5.93 7.73
CA GLU A 111 -5.35 -6.70 6.63
C GLU A 111 -6.01 -5.80 5.57
N LEU A 112 -5.76 -6.10 4.30
CA LEU A 112 -6.41 -5.42 3.18
C LEU A 112 -7.86 -5.91 3.06
N PRO A 113 -8.85 -4.99 2.95
CA PRO A 113 -10.21 -5.41 2.67
C PRO A 113 -10.25 -6.11 1.29
N PRO A 114 -11.00 -7.22 1.16
CA PRO A 114 -11.18 -7.89 -0.12
C PRO A 114 -11.66 -6.93 -1.21
N LEU A 115 -11.18 -7.13 -2.45
CA LEU A 115 -11.49 -6.25 -3.59
C LEU A 115 -13.00 -6.02 -3.77
N HIS A 116 -13.82 -7.06 -3.64
CA HIS A 116 -15.27 -6.96 -3.77
C HIS A 116 -15.92 -6.04 -2.71
N LYS A 117 -15.39 -6.00 -1.48
CA LYS A 117 -15.90 -5.12 -0.42
C LYS A 117 -15.46 -3.67 -0.62
N LYS A 118 -14.26 -3.44 -1.14
CA LYS A 118 -13.80 -2.10 -1.55
C LYS A 118 -14.68 -1.55 -2.68
N ILE A 119 -14.97 -2.37 -3.67
CA ILE A 119 -15.87 -2.04 -4.79
C ILE A 119 -17.27 -1.71 -4.27
N ALA A 120 -17.83 -2.53 -3.38
CA ALA A 120 -19.13 -2.28 -2.77
C ALA A 120 -19.16 -0.97 -1.96
N ALA A 121 -18.13 -0.72 -1.15
CA ALA A 121 -18.01 0.53 -0.39
C ALA A 121 -17.90 1.75 -1.31
N ALA A 122 -17.11 1.66 -2.39
CA ALA A 122 -16.96 2.71 -3.40
C ALA A 122 -18.27 2.97 -4.19
N ALA A 123 -19.06 1.93 -4.46
CA ALA A 123 -20.35 2.08 -5.11
C ALA A 123 -21.34 2.83 -4.20
N VAL A 124 -21.46 2.43 -2.94
CA VAL A 124 -22.36 3.09 -1.96
C VAL A 124 -21.96 4.54 -1.75
N THR A 125 -20.68 4.83 -1.52
CA THR A 125 -20.21 6.20 -1.30
C THR A 125 -20.36 7.05 -2.56
N GLY A 126 -20.18 6.45 -3.74
CA GLY A 126 -20.42 7.09 -5.03
C GLY A 126 -21.89 7.43 -5.29
N CYS A 127 -22.84 6.64 -4.78
CA CYS A 127 -24.26 6.96 -4.84
C CYS A 127 -24.58 8.19 -3.96
N PHE A 128 -24.11 8.18 -2.71
CA PHE A 128 -24.30 9.31 -1.80
C PHE A 128 -23.62 10.58 -2.30
N SER A 129 -22.42 10.48 -2.87
CA SER A 129 -21.70 11.65 -3.39
C SER A 129 -22.45 12.32 -4.56
N ILE A 130 -23.06 11.53 -5.45
CA ILE A 130 -23.87 12.07 -6.55
C ILE A 130 -25.19 12.64 -6.05
N PHE A 131 -25.82 12.06 -5.03
CA PHE A 131 -27.03 12.63 -4.46
C PHE A 131 -26.83 14.11 -4.05
N PHE A 132 -25.70 14.43 -3.41
CA PHE A 132 -25.35 15.81 -3.05
C PHE A 132 -24.76 16.63 -4.20
N ALA A 133 -24.09 16.00 -5.17
CA ALA A 133 -23.44 16.71 -6.28
C ALA A 133 -24.37 16.97 -7.49
N ASN A 134 -25.52 16.28 -7.58
CA ASN A 134 -26.42 16.36 -8.74
C ASN A 134 -26.95 17.78 -9.03
N PRO A 135 -27.32 18.61 -8.02
CA PRO A 135 -27.72 19.99 -8.29
C PRO A 135 -26.67 20.80 -9.04
N MET A 136 -25.39 20.61 -8.71
CA MET A 136 -24.27 21.30 -9.36
C MET A 136 -24.03 20.78 -10.79
N ASP A 137 -24.25 19.48 -11.02
CA ASP A 137 -24.19 18.88 -12.37
C ASP A 137 -25.24 19.49 -13.30
N VAL A 138 -26.48 19.65 -12.81
CA VAL A 138 -27.56 20.26 -13.60
C VAL A 138 -27.24 21.72 -13.94
N VAL A 139 -26.73 22.49 -12.98
CA VAL A 139 -26.34 23.89 -13.23
C VAL A 139 -25.16 23.99 -14.21
N LYS A 140 -24.13 23.13 -14.08
CA LYS A 140 -23.00 23.09 -15.01
C LYS A 140 -23.47 22.86 -16.44
N VAL A 141 -24.33 21.86 -16.66
CA VAL A 141 -24.84 21.52 -18.00
C VAL A 141 -25.70 22.64 -18.58
N ARG A 142 -26.58 23.27 -17.79
CA ARG A 142 -27.39 24.41 -18.27
C ARG A 142 -26.56 25.65 -18.57
N MET A 143 -25.55 25.94 -17.75
CA MET A 143 -24.62 27.04 -18.05
C MET A 143 -23.85 26.77 -19.34
N GLN A 144 -23.48 25.51 -19.61
CA GLN A 144 -22.82 25.11 -20.85
C GLN A 144 -23.75 25.23 -22.08
N SER A 145 -25.03 24.89 -21.94
CA SER A 145 -26.01 25.07 -23.03
C SER A 145 -26.27 26.56 -23.31
N ILE A 146 -26.52 27.36 -22.28
CA ILE A 146 -26.72 28.81 -22.39
C ILE A 146 -25.47 29.49 -22.99
N ALA A 147 -24.27 29.06 -22.60
CA ALA A 147 -23.02 29.62 -23.15
C ALA A 147 -22.86 29.40 -24.66
N ARG A 148 -23.52 28.37 -25.23
CA ARG A 148 -23.57 28.13 -26.68
C ARG A 148 -24.55 29.08 -27.36
N GLU A 149 -25.76 29.21 -26.82
CA GLU A 149 -26.79 30.13 -27.35
C GLU A 149 -26.29 31.56 -27.34
N ILE A 150 -25.70 31.99 -26.22
CA ILE A 150 -25.08 33.31 -26.09
C ILE A 150 -23.89 33.50 -27.04
N GLY A 151 -23.11 32.45 -27.30
CA GLY A 151 -22.03 32.49 -28.30
C GLY A 151 -22.53 32.76 -29.72
N ALA A 152 -23.80 32.47 -30.02
CA ALA A 152 -24.46 32.80 -31.29
C ALA A 152 -25.18 34.16 -31.26
N SER A 153 -25.63 34.63 -30.09
CA SER A 153 -26.48 35.82 -29.96
C SER A 153 -25.84 37.02 -29.24
N GLY A 154 -24.59 36.94 -28.79
CA GLY A 154 -23.84 38.06 -28.21
C GLY A 154 -24.24 38.50 -26.79
N GLY A 155 -25.03 37.72 -26.06
CA GLY A 155 -25.53 38.06 -24.71
C GLY A 155 -24.48 38.03 -23.58
N LYS A 156 -24.82 38.59 -22.41
CA LYS A 156 -24.03 38.43 -21.18
C LYS A 156 -24.33 37.10 -20.50
N MET A 157 -23.28 36.40 -20.07
CA MET A 157 -23.43 35.13 -19.36
C MET A 157 -24.10 35.33 -17.99
N PRO A 158 -25.15 34.57 -17.66
CA PRO A 158 -25.75 34.63 -16.33
C PRO A 158 -24.80 34.04 -15.28
N SER A 159 -24.82 34.62 -14.08
CA SER A 159 -24.10 34.07 -12.93
C SER A 159 -24.66 32.69 -12.55
N SER A 160 -23.85 31.84 -11.94
CA SER A 160 -24.29 30.52 -11.44
C SER A 160 -25.50 30.66 -10.51
N ILE A 161 -25.52 31.70 -9.67
CA ILE A 161 -26.63 32.01 -8.76
C ILE A 161 -27.92 32.33 -9.53
N THR A 162 -27.81 33.05 -10.63
CA THR A 162 -28.96 33.35 -11.50
C THR A 162 -29.55 32.05 -12.06
N VAL A 163 -28.70 31.13 -12.52
CA VAL A 163 -29.14 29.82 -13.04
C VAL A 163 -29.79 28.99 -11.94
N TYR A 164 -29.25 28.97 -10.71
CA TYR A 164 -29.91 28.31 -9.57
C TYR A 164 -31.32 28.88 -9.33
N LYS A 165 -31.46 30.21 -9.30
CA LYS A 165 -32.76 30.87 -9.11
C LYS A 165 -33.74 30.53 -10.24
N THR A 166 -33.30 30.58 -11.49
CA THR A 166 -34.13 30.25 -12.66
C THR A 166 -34.62 28.80 -12.62
N ILE A 167 -33.78 27.84 -12.24
CA ILE A 167 -34.20 26.43 -12.10
C ILE A 167 -35.26 26.31 -11.01
N TYR A 168 -35.03 26.92 -9.85
CA TYR A 168 -35.96 26.84 -8.74
C TYR A 168 -37.32 27.48 -9.07
N GLN A 169 -37.32 28.59 -9.81
CA GLN A 169 -38.54 29.28 -10.23
C GLN A 169 -39.32 28.52 -11.32
N ASN A 170 -38.64 27.89 -12.28
CA ASN A 170 -39.30 27.26 -13.44
C ASN A 170 -39.60 25.76 -13.24
N GLU A 171 -38.77 25.04 -12.48
CA GLU A 171 -38.82 23.58 -12.35
C GLU A 171 -38.86 23.11 -10.90
N THR A 172 -38.94 24.04 -9.93
CA THR A 172 -38.97 23.78 -8.48
C THR A 172 -37.74 22.99 -7.98
N PHE A 173 -37.84 22.41 -6.79
CA PHE A 173 -36.77 21.60 -6.19
C PHE A 173 -36.40 20.37 -7.03
N TRP A 174 -37.38 19.74 -7.68
CA TRP A 174 -37.15 18.51 -8.47
C TRP A 174 -36.34 18.76 -9.75
N GLY A 175 -36.31 19.99 -10.26
CA GLY A 175 -35.46 20.37 -11.39
C GLY A 175 -33.97 20.11 -11.15
N PHE A 176 -33.50 20.19 -9.90
CA PHE A 176 -32.11 19.91 -9.52
C PHE A 176 -31.74 18.42 -9.53
N TYR A 177 -32.74 17.53 -9.49
CA TYR A 177 -32.55 16.09 -9.47
C TYR A 177 -32.80 15.43 -10.83
N ARG A 178 -33.02 16.24 -11.87
CA ARG A 178 -33.20 15.74 -13.24
C ARG A 178 -31.93 15.04 -13.72
N GLY A 179 -32.08 13.81 -14.21
CA GLY A 179 -30.96 13.00 -14.69
C GLY A 179 -30.13 12.35 -13.58
N ILE A 180 -30.62 12.27 -12.34
CA ILE A 180 -29.90 11.59 -11.24
C ILE A 180 -29.60 10.12 -11.56
N GLN A 181 -30.51 9.38 -12.19
CA GLN A 181 -30.33 7.96 -12.51
C GLN A 181 -29.12 7.71 -13.43
N PRO A 182 -29.00 8.32 -14.62
CA PRO A 182 -27.81 8.14 -15.46
C PRO A 182 -26.54 8.70 -14.81
N ASN A 183 -26.64 9.72 -13.95
CA ASN A 183 -25.49 10.26 -13.22
C ASN A 183 -24.95 9.28 -12.17
N ILE A 184 -25.83 8.63 -11.40
CA ILE A 184 -25.44 7.60 -10.42
C ILE A 184 -24.79 6.42 -11.14
N VAL A 185 -25.44 5.86 -12.17
CA VAL A 185 -24.91 4.70 -12.91
C VAL A 185 -23.51 4.98 -13.45
N ARG A 186 -23.34 6.14 -14.11
CA ARG A 186 -22.04 6.59 -14.61
C ARG A 186 -21.00 6.69 -13.48
N ASN A 187 -21.34 7.33 -12.37
CA ASN A 187 -20.38 7.56 -11.29
C ASN A 187 -19.96 6.25 -10.61
N VAL A 188 -20.90 5.32 -10.42
CA VAL A 188 -20.58 3.98 -9.91
C VAL A 188 -19.64 3.25 -10.87
N CYS A 189 -19.92 3.24 -12.18
CA CYS A 189 -19.03 2.61 -13.17
C CYS A 189 -17.62 3.22 -13.15
N VAL A 190 -17.51 4.55 -13.11
CA VAL A 190 -16.22 5.25 -13.05
C VAL A 190 -15.49 4.93 -11.74
N ASN A 191 -16.13 5.08 -10.57
CA ASN A 191 -15.48 4.85 -9.29
C ASN A 191 -15.06 3.39 -9.10
N VAL A 192 -15.88 2.43 -9.51
CA VAL A 192 -15.56 1.00 -9.42
C VAL A 192 -14.37 0.67 -10.33
N GLY A 193 -14.39 1.13 -11.58
CA GLY A 193 -13.27 0.93 -12.51
C GLY A 193 -11.99 1.60 -12.00
N GLU A 194 -12.07 2.85 -11.56
CA GLU A 194 -10.92 3.63 -11.11
C GLU A 194 -10.31 3.05 -9.83
N MET A 195 -11.10 2.78 -8.78
CA MET A 195 -10.56 2.25 -7.52
C MET A 195 -10.07 0.81 -7.64
N ALA A 196 -10.81 -0.07 -8.31
CA ALA A 196 -10.40 -1.48 -8.44
C ALA A 196 -9.12 -1.61 -9.26
N SER A 197 -9.02 -0.85 -10.36
CA SER A 197 -7.84 -0.89 -11.23
C SER A 197 -6.64 -0.15 -10.63
N TYR A 198 -6.85 0.97 -9.95
CA TYR A 198 -5.75 1.72 -9.32
C TYR A 198 -5.00 0.87 -8.28
N ASP A 199 -5.73 0.20 -7.39
CA ASP A 199 -5.13 -0.67 -6.37
C ASP A 199 -4.32 -1.80 -7.01
N GLN A 200 -4.88 -2.45 -8.04
CA GLN A 200 -4.22 -3.56 -8.73
C GLN A 200 -2.99 -3.10 -9.52
N PHE A 201 -3.09 -2.00 -10.28
CA PHE A 201 -1.96 -1.45 -11.03
C PHE A 201 -0.87 -0.92 -10.12
N LYS A 202 -1.22 -0.27 -9.00
CA LYS A 202 -0.22 0.17 -8.02
C LYS A 202 0.53 -1.02 -7.45
N GLN A 203 -0.18 -2.09 -7.05
CA GLN A 203 0.44 -3.31 -6.55
C GLN A 203 1.35 -3.98 -7.60
N MET A 204 0.88 -4.11 -8.84
CA MET A 204 1.69 -4.70 -9.91
C MET A 204 2.91 -3.83 -10.26
N LEU A 205 2.79 -2.51 -10.32
CA LEU A 205 3.92 -1.62 -10.61
C LEU A 205 4.96 -1.71 -9.48
N LEU A 206 4.54 -1.73 -8.22
CA LEU A 206 5.46 -1.86 -7.10
C LEU A 206 6.12 -3.25 -7.00
N MET A 207 5.46 -4.32 -7.47
CA MET A 207 6.01 -5.68 -7.45
C MET A 207 6.88 -6.01 -8.67
N TYR A 208 6.47 -5.60 -9.87
CA TYR A 208 7.12 -6.01 -11.12
C TYR A 208 8.05 -4.94 -11.73
N THR A 209 8.02 -3.70 -11.26
CA THR A 209 8.94 -2.65 -11.73
C THR A 209 9.79 -2.09 -10.59
N ARG A 210 11.06 -1.76 -10.87
CA ARG A 210 12.02 -1.11 -9.94
C ARG A 210 11.62 0.32 -9.50
N MET A 211 10.36 0.71 -9.65
CA MET A 211 9.90 2.06 -9.36
C MET A 211 9.56 2.20 -7.85
N LYS A 212 10.19 3.16 -7.17
CA LYS A 212 9.85 3.55 -5.79
C LYS A 212 8.43 4.18 -5.73
N ASP A 213 7.81 4.32 -4.55
CA ASP A 213 6.54 5.06 -4.36
C ASP A 213 6.79 6.57 -4.57
N ASN A 214 7.02 6.92 -5.83
CA ASN A 214 7.32 8.26 -6.33
C ASN A 214 6.13 8.75 -7.17
N THR A 215 6.08 10.05 -7.42
CA THR A 215 5.03 10.70 -8.23
C THR A 215 4.87 10.07 -9.64
N ILE A 216 5.93 9.48 -10.20
CA ILE A 216 5.90 8.76 -11.49
C ILE A 216 5.09 7.45 -11.39
N THR A 217 5.21 6.72 -10.29
CA THR A 217 4.46 5.48 -10.04
C THR A 217 2.98 5.78 -9.86
N HIS A 218 2.65 6.84 -9.13
CA HIS A 218 1.27 7.31 -9.00
C HIS A 218 0.69 7.80 -10.33
N PHE A 219 1.48 8.48 -11.15
CA PHE A 219 1.06 8.92 -12.49
C PHE A 219 0.78 7.73 -13.42
N THR A 220 1.69 6.77 -13.50
CA THR A 220 1.54 5.58 -14.35
C THR A 220 0.39 4.69 -13.89
N ALA A 221 0.27 4.42 -12.59
CA ALA A 221 -0.87 3.70 -12.02
C ALA A 221 -2.20 4.44 -12.28
N GLY A 222 -2.22 5.75 -12.08
CA GLY A 222 -3.39 6.59 -12.35
C GLY A 222 -3.79 6.60 -13.83
N PHE A 223 -2.82 6.62 -14.74
CA PHE A 223 -3.07 6.55 -16.18
C PHE A 223 -3.66 5.21 -16.61
N MET A 224 -3.09 4.08 -16.14
CA MET A 224 -3.62 2.75 -16.44
C MET A 224 -5.00 2.52 -15.82
N ALA A 225 -5.22 3.01 -14.59
CA ALA A 225 -6.53 2.98 -13.95
C ALA A 225 -7.55 3.83 -14.72
N GLY A 226 -7.16 5.01 -15.19
CA GLY A 226 -8.00 5.88 -16.03
C GLY A 226 -8.40 5.22 -17.35
N PHE A 227 -7.51 4.42 -17.96
CA PHE A 227 -7.84 3.63 -19.15
C PHE A 227 -8.92 2.59 -18.88
N VAL A 228 -8.75 1.77 -17.84
CA VAL A 228 -9.74 0.72 -17.49
C VAL A 228 -11.06 1.35 -17.04
N ALA A 229 -11.02 2.42 -16.25
CA ALA A 229 -12.20 3.17 -15.86
C ALA A 229 -12.96 3.71 -17.09
N THR A 230 -12.25 4.13 -18.13
CA THR A 230 -12.88 4.59 -19.37
C THR A 230 -13.57 3.45 -20.12
N ILE A 231 -12.97 2.26 -20.17
CA ILE A 231 -13.60 1.08 -20.80
C ILE A 231 -14.93 0.75 -20.10
N VAL A 232 -14.91 0.71 -18.76
CA VAL A 232 -16.08 0.37 -17.94
C VAL A 232 -17.13 1.49 -18.00
N ALA A 233 -16.72 2.76 -18.02
CA ALA A 233 -17.64 3.90 -17.98
C ALA A 233 -18.18 4.33 -19.35
N SER A 234 -17.55 3.94 -20.46
CA SER A 234 -17.94 4.38 -21.80
C SER A 234 -19.41 4.07 -22.14
N PRO A 235 -19.94 2.85 -21.88
CA PRO A 235 -21.35 2.57 -22.13
C PRO A 235 -22.29 3.47 -21.32
N ALA A 236 -21.97 3.70 -20.04
CA ALA A 236 -22.76 4.58 -19.18
C ALA A 236 -22.68 6.05 -19.63
N ASP A 237 -21.52 6.49 -20.12
CA ASP A 237 -21.33 7.83 -20.68
C ASP A 237 -22.19 8.05 -21.93
N VAL A 238 -22.24 7.09 -22.87
CA VAL A 238 -23.04 7.23 -24.09
C VAL A 238 -24.54 7.16 -23.79
N VAL A 239 -24.97 6.27 -22.90
CA VAL A 239 -26.40 6.21 -22.51
C VAL A 239 -26.83 7.50 -21.82
N LYS A 240 -25.99 8.06 -20.92
CA LYS A 240 -26.25 9.35 -20.28
C LYS A 240 -26.41 10.47 -21.31
N THR A 241 -25.47 10.60 -22.26
CA THR A 241 -25.51 11.70 -23.23
C THR A 241 -26.70 11.59 -24.17
N ARG A 242 -27.06 10.38 -24.62
CA ARG A 242 -28.26 10.13 -25.46
C ARG A 242 -29.55 10.48 -24.71
N LEU A 243 -29.69 10.01 -23.47
CA LEU A 243 -30.85 10.30 -22.63
C LEU A 243 -31.01 11.81 -22.34
N MET A 244 -29.89 12.52 -22.14
CA MET A 244 -29.91 13.98 -21.91
C MET A 244 -30.14 14.80 -23.19
N SER A 245 -29.76 14.28 -24.36
CA SER A 245 -29.89 14.98 -25.64
C SER A 245 -31.24 14.76 -26.32
N SER A 246 -31.92 13.65 -26.01
CA SER A 246 -33.20 13.26 -26.62
C SER A 246 -34.16 12.72 -25.56
N PRO A 247 -34.66 13.59 -24.65
CA PRO A 247 -35.51 13.18 -23.54
C PRO A 247 -36.82 12.53 -23.98
N ASP A 248 -37.38 12.92 -25.13
CA ASP A 248 -38.66 12.40 -25.63
C ASP A 248 -38.57 11.00 -26.25
N SER A 249 -37.36 10.55 -26.58
CA SER A 249 -37.14 9.26 -27.23
C SER A 249 -36.90 8.11 -26.24
N TYR A 250 -36.61 8.39 -24.97
CA TYR A 250 -36.20 7.37 -24.01
C TYR A 250 -36.85 7.56 -22.64
N THR A 251 -37.55 6.52 -22.17
CA THR A 251 -38.27 6.57 -20.87
C THR A 251 -37.36 6.29 -19.66
N GLY A 252 -36.14 5.78 -19.87
CA GLY A 252 -35.20 5.49 -18.79
C GLY A 252 -33.88 4.87 -19.26
N VAL A 253 -32.93 4.70 -18.33
CA VAL A 253 -31.57 4.21 -18.62
C VAL A 253 -31.58 2.81 -19.23
N VAL A 254 -32.39 1.89 -18.70
CA VAL A 254 -32.48 0.51 -19.20
C VAL A 254 -33.10 0.46 -20.60
N ASN A 255 -34.18 1.22 -20.84
CA ASN A 255 -34.79 1.32 -22.16
C ASN A 255 -33.82 1.90 -23.19
N ALA A 256 -33.10 2.99 -22.84
CA ALA A 256 -32.08 3.56 -23.69
C ALA A 256 -30.96 2.57 -24.03
N PHE A 257 -30.46 1.82 -23.04
CA PHE A 257 -29.46 0.79 -23.27
C PHE A 257 -29.96 -0.32 -24.20
N THR A 258 -31.16 -0.87 -23.94
CA THR A 258 -31.72 -1.96 -24.75
C THR A 258 -32.01 -1.50 -26.18
N ARG A 259 -32.57 -0.30 -26.38
CA ARG A 259 -32.81 0.24 -27.72
C ARG A 259 -31.52 0.51 -28.47
N MET A 260 -30.52 1.11 -27.84
CA MET A 260 -29.21 1.31 -28.47
C MET A 260 -28.56 -0.02 -28.88
N MET A 261 -28.62 -1.05 -28.01
CA MET A 261 -28.10 -2.38 -28.33
C MET A 261 -28.82 -3.00 -29.55
N LYS A 262 -30.13 -2.80 -29.68
CA LYS A 262 -30.94 -3.35 -30.78
C LYS A 262 -30.83 -2.55 -32.09
N GLU A 263 -30.75 -1.23 -32.01
CA GLU A 263 -30.82 -0.32 -33.17
C GLU A 263 -29.43 0.03 -33.74
N GLU A 264 -28.42 0.24 -32.89
CA GLU A 264 -27.07 0.68 -33.32
C GLU A 264 -25.97 -0.37 -33.07
N GLY A 265 -26.26 -1.43 -32.31
CA GLY A 265 -25.32 -2.48 -31.95
C GLY A 265 -24.29 -2.09 -30.86
N PRO A 266 -23.44 -3.04 -30.42
CA PRO A 266 -22.51 -2.84 -29.30
C PRO A 266 -21.40 -1.82 -29.59
N GLY A 267 -21.02 -1.61 -30.86
CA GLY A 267 -20.03 -0.60 -31.23
C GLY A 267 -20.46 0.84 -30.94
N ALA A 268 -21.76 1.10 -30.82
CA ALA A 268 -22.30 2.43 -30.53
C ALA A 268 -21.89 2.97 -29.15
N PHE A 269 -21.70 2.09 -28.16
CA PHE A 269 -21.32 2.45 -26.79
C PHE A 269 -19.88 2.98 -26.66
N TYR A 270 -19.05 2.77 -27.69
CA TYR A 270 -17.67 3.24 -27.73
C TYR A 270 -17.45 4.42 -28.69
N LYS A 271 -18.52 4.95 -29.31
CA LYS A 271 -18.46 6.19 -30.10
C LYS A 271 -18.03 7.35 -29.21
N GLY A 272 -16.88 7.96 -29.51
CA GLY A 272 -16.29 9.02 -28.69
C GLY A 272 -15.38 8.55 -27.56
N PHE A 273 -14.89 7.30 -27.62
CA PHE A 273 -13.95 6.73 -26.64
C PHE A 273 -12.68 7.58 -26.47
N ILE A 274 -12.03 8.00 -27.56
CA ILE A 274 -10.76 8.75 -27.49
C ILE A 274 -10.92 10.09 -26.73
N PRO A 275 -11.92 10.95 -27.05
CA PRO A 275 -12.20 12.14 -26.24
C PRO A 275 -12.51 11.84 -24.77
N ASN A 276 -13.24 10.76 -24.48
CA ASN A 276 -13.54 10.34 -23.11
C ASN A 276 -12.28 9.92 -22.36
N PHE A 277 -11.45 9.09 -22.98
CA PHE A 277 -10.19 8.60 -22.43
C PHE A 277 -9.25 9.75 -22.11
N MET A 278 -8.97 10.65 -23.05
CA MET A 278 -8.07 11.78 -22.80
C MET A 278 -8.51 12.63 -21.61
N ARG A 279 -9.82 12.86 -21.50
CA ARG A 279 -10.43 13.62 -20.41
C ARG A 279 -10.31 12.90 -19.06
N LEU A 280 -10.67 11.61 -19.00
CA LEU A 280 -10.62 10.82 -17.75
C LEU A 280 -9.18 10.60 -17.29
N SER A 281 -8.28 10.24 -18.20
CA SER A 281 -6.88 9.98 -17.87
C SER A 281 -6.16 11.23 -17.41
N LEU A 282 -6.34 12.37 -18.11
CA LEU A 282 -5.73 13.63 -17.68
C LEU A 282 -6.26 14.06 -16.32
N TRP A 283 -7.58 13.96 -16.10
CA TRP A 283 -8.19 14.29 -14.82
C TRP A 283 -7.64 13.42 -13.68
N SER A 284 -7.56 12.10 -13.90
CA SER A 284 -7.08 11.14 -12.89
C SER A 284 -5.62 11.41 -12.53
N CYS A 285 -4.74 11.55 -13.53
CA CYS A 285 -3.33 11.85 -13.32
C CYS A 285 -3.13 13.12 -12.49
N THR A 286 -3.78 14.22 -12.88
CA THR A 286 -3.64 15.50 -12.17
C THR A 286 -4.24 15.44 -10.76
N CYS A 287 -5.40 14.79 -10.59
CA CYS A 287 -6.06 14.68 -9.30
C CYS A 287 -5.21 13.91 -8.28
N PHE A 288 -4.65 12.76 -8.68
CA PHE A 288 -3.82 11.95 -7.78
C PHE A 288 -2.51 12.64 -7.41
N ILE A 289 -1.82 13.28 -8.37
CA ILE A 289 -0.60 14.06 -8.08
C ILE A 289 -0.88 15.22 -7.14
N ALA A 290 -1.92 16.00 -7.42
CA ALA A 290 -2.28 17.15 -6.60
C ALA A 290 -2.69 16.72 -5.17
N MET A 291 -3.48 15.65 -5.07
CA MET A 291 -3.87 15.08 -3.78
C MET A 291 -2.63 14.63 -2.98
N GLU A 292 -1.66 13.95 -3.60
CA GLU A 292 -0.44 13.49 -2.93
C GLU A 292 0.38 14.66 -2.38
N LYS A 293 0.64 15.69 -3.20
CA LYS A 293 1.39 16.89 -2.80
C LYS A 293 0.70 17.65 -1.67
N ILE A 294 -0.62 17.81 -1.74
CA ILE A 294 -1.41 18.51 -0.72
C ILE A 294 -1.45 17.71 0.59
N LYS A 295 -1.57 16.38 0.54
CA LYS A 295 -1.51 15.53 1.74
C LYS A 295 -0.16 15.62 2.44
N ILE A 296 0.94 15.59 1.68
CA ILE A 296 2.30 15.75 2.22
C ILE A 296 2.44 17.10 2.94
N GLN A 297 1.92 18.18 2.36
CA GLN A 297 1.96 19.52 2.96
C GLN A 297 1.07 19.66 4.21
N LEU A 298 -0.12 19.05 4.22
CA LEU A 298 -1.08 19.18 5.32
C LEU A 298 -0.75 18.34 6.55
N ILE A 299 -0.20 17.13 6.36
CA ILE A 299 0.02 16.18 7.47
C ILE A 299 1.51 16.07 7.83
N GLY A 300 2.42 16.64 7.03
CA GLY A 300 3.86 16.68 7.31
C GLY A 300 4.56 15.31 7.31
N ILE A 301 3.80 14.25 7.08
CA ILE A 301 4.21 12.85 6.98
C ILE A 301 3.34 12.24 5.87
N PRO A 302 3.88 11.46 4.92
CA PRO A 302 3.06 10.67 4.00
C PRO A 302 2.20 9.70 4.81
N THR A 303 0.93 10.03 5.07
CA THR A 303 0.15 9.39 6.15
C THR A 303 -0.94 8.44 5.66
N GLN A 304 -0.79 7.21 6.15
CA GLN A 304 -1.79 6.30 6.71
C GLN A 304 -2.71 5.47 5.80
N LEU A 305 -3.14 5.90 4.61
CA LEU A 305 -3.71 4.90 3.67
C LEU A 305 -2.62 3.97 3.09
N ASN A 306 -1.38 4.42 3.22
CA ASN A 306 -0.16 3.70 2.89
C ASN A 306 0.48 3.01 4.09
N TYR A 307 -0.03 3.00 5.33
CA TYR A 307 0.72 2.36 6.45
C TYR A 307 0.71 0.82 6.37
N LEU A 308 -0.40 0.23 5.89
CA LEU A 308 -0.49 -1.21 5.58
C LEU A 308 0.36 -1.58 4.36
N ILE A 309 0.29 -0.75 3.32
CA ILE A 309 1.09 -0.93 2.12
C ILE A 309 2.56 -0.65 2.44
N LEU A 310 2.91 0.26 3.34
CA LEU A 310 4.27 0.47 3.83
C LEU A 310 4.71 -0.62 4.79
N LEU A 311 3.83 -1.35 5.48
CA LEU A 311 4.23 -2.54 6.25
C LEU A 311 4.44 -3.76 5.34
N THR A 312 3.65 -3.86 4.27
CA THR A 312 3.81 -4.88 3.23
C THR A 312 5.01 -4.54 2.33
N THR A 313 5.17 -3.26 2.00
CA THR A 313 6.33 -2.67 1.34
C THR A 313 7.51 -2.74 2.27
N ARG A 314 7.47 -2.55 3.59
CA ARG A 314 8.63 -2.74 4.51
C ARG A 314 9.02 -4.21 4.63
N LYS A 315 8.06 -5.14 4.52
CA LYS A 315 8.34 -6.56 4.28
C LYS A 315 8.97 -6.84 2.90
N LEU A 316 8.71 -6.01 1.88
CA LEU A 316 9.24 -6.13 0.52
C LEU A 316 10.48 -5.23 0.23
N THR A 317 10.68 -4.11 0.93
CA THR A 317 11.80 -3.17 0.78
C THR A 317 13.01 -3.65 1.55
N ASN A 318 12.81 -4.50 2.56
CA ASN A 318 13.87 -5.35 3.10
C ASN A 318 14.48 -6.29 2.04
N MET A 319 13.90 -6.38 0.83
CA MET A 319 14.48 -7.10 -0.32
C MET A 319 15.10 -6.18 -1.39
N THR A 320 15.08 -4.84 -1.23
CA THR A 320 15.50 -3.89 -2.32
C THR A 320 16.45 -2.76 -1.90
N GLU A 321 16.92 -2.71 -0.66
CA GLU A 321 18.21 -2.05 -0.42
C GLU A 321 19.31 -2.95 -0.99
N GLU A 322 20.34 -2.37 -1.63
CA GLU A 322 21.62 -3.07 -1.68
C GLU A 322 21.95 -3.38 -0.23
N VAL A 323 21.77 -4.65 0.15
CA VAL A 323 22.10 -5.15 1.46
C VAL A 323 23.58 -4.85 1.61
N LYS A 324 23.90 -3.76 2.32
CA LYS A 324 25.28 -3.46 2.65
C LYS A 324 25.75 -4.67 3.43
N THR A 325 26.69 -5.38 2.85
CA THR A 325 27.26 -6.53 3.50
C THR A 325 28.42 -6.07 4.36
N ASP A 326 28.65 -6.78 5.44
CA ASP A 326 29.89 -6.68 6.17
C ASP A 326 31.06 -7.27 5.33
N PRO A 327 32.32 -7.18 5.81
CA PRO A 327 33.48 -7.75 5.10
C PRO A 327 33.40 -9.25 4.82
N PHE A 328 32.43 -9.96 5.41
CA PHE A 328 32.23 -11.41 5.28
C PHE A 328 31.03 -11.75 4.37
N GLY A 329 30.42 -10.75 3.71
CA GLY A 329 29.31 -10.96 2.78
C GLY A 329 27.94 -11.13 3.45
N ARG A 330 27.81 -10.80 4.75
CA ARG A 330 26.57 -10.95 5.52
C ARG A 330 25.79 -9.64 5.59
N PRO A 331 24.45 -9.66 5.60
CA PRO A 331 23.65 -8.44 5.76
C PRO A 331 23.96 -7.72 7.07
N TYR A 332 24.22 -6.41 7.02
CA TYR A 332 24.27 -5.59 8.24
C TYR A 332 22.91 -5.63 8.97
N PRO A 333 22.88 -5.78 10.31
CA PRO A 333 21.65 -5.70 11.09
C PRO A 333 21.06 -4.28 11.07
N GLU A 334 19.79 -4.15 11.46
CA GLU A 334 19.17 -2.83 11.66
C GLU A 334 19.95 -2.03 12.71
N LYS A 335 20.11 -0.72 12.47
CA LYS A 335 20.75 0.18 13.43
C LYS A 335 19.76 0.58 14.53
N ILE A 336 20.15 0.42 15.78
CA ILE A 336 19.42 0.94 16.95
C ILE A 336 20.22 2.11 17.50
N ASP A 337 19.62 3.30 17.57
CA ASP A 337 20.27 4.55 18.00
C ASP A 337 21.61 4.85 17.28
N GLY A 338 21.70 4.44 16.00
CA GLY A 338 22.88 4.63 15.16
C GLY A 338 23.93 3.51 15.22
N TRP A 339 23.77 2.53 16.11
CA TRP A 339 24.69 1.42 16.33
C TRP A 339 24.21 0.13 15.67
N LEU A 340 25.13 -0.64 15.10
CA LEU A 340 24.85 -2.01 14.62
C LEU A 340 24.91 -2.96 15.81
N VAL A 341 23.84 -3.74 16.01
CA VAL A 341 23.72 -4.61 17.18
C VAL A 341 23.97 -6.07 16.76
N PRO A 342 24.98 -6.75 17.34
CA PRO A 342 25.21 -8.17 17.10
C PRO A 342 24.10 -9.02 17.71
N ARG A 343 23.91 -10.24 17.19
CA ARG A 343 23.00 -11.20 17.80
C ARG A 343 23.66 -11.86 18.99
N THR A 344 22.85 -12.31 19.94
CA THR A 344 23.31 -12.97 21.17
C THR A 344 22.75 -14.38 21.27
N ALA A 345 23.58 -15.30 21.72
CA ALA A 345 23.24 -16.70 21.94
C ALA A 345 23.77 -17.18 23.29
N ALA A 346 23.11 -18.20 23.85
CA ALA A 346 23.53 -18.86 25.07
C ALA A 346 23.69 -20.36 24.80
N ASP A 347 24.87 -20.89 25.14
CA ASP A 347 25.28 -22.26 24.87
C ASP A 347 25.60 -22.98 26.21
N ALA A 348 25.17 -24.22 26.35
CA ALA A 348 25.34 -25.04 27.56
C ALA A 348 26.46 -26.09 27.39
N ILE A 349 27.38 -26.11 28.34
CA ILE A 349 28.44 -27.12 28.48
C ILE A 349 28.06 -28.03 29.64
N VAL A 350 27.68 -29.27 29.33
CA VAL A 350 27.38 -30.28 30.35
C VAL A 350 28.49 -31.32 30.33
N LEU A 351 29.12 -31.52 31.49
CA LEU A 351 30.17 -32.52 31.68
C LEU A 351 29.66 -33.65 32.57
N LYS A 352 29.99 -34.88 32.17
CA LYS A 352 29.74 -36.09 32.95
C LYS A 352 31.05 -36.83 33.17
N GLU A 353 31.31 -37.24 34.41
CA GLU A 353 32.48 -38.03 34.74
C GLU A 353 32.32 -39.47 34.24
N ASP A 354 33.31 -39.99 33.52
CA ASP A 354 33.43 -41.39 33.17
C ASP A 354 34.41 -42.07 34.14
N LYS A 355 33.84 -42.61 35.23
CA LYS A 355 34.60 -43.26 36.31
C LYS A 355 35.38 -44.49 35.84
N GLU A 356 34.93 -45.17 34.79
CA GLU A 356 35.59 -46.38 34.28
C GLU A 356 36.89 -46.04 33.54
N ASN A 357 36.87 -44.97 32.74
CA ASN A 357 38.02 -44.57 31.90
C ASN A 357 38.88 -43.45 32.52
N LYS A 358 38.53 -42.96 33.72
CA LYS A 358 39.09 -41.74 34.33
C LYS A 358 39.11 -40.59 33.31
N ASP A 359 37.99 -40.40 32.63
CA ASP A 359 37.83 -39.41 31.56
C ASP A 359 36.55 -38.61 31.78
N PHE A 360 36.36 -37.56 30.98
CA PHE A 360 35.13 -36.79 30.98
C PHE A 360 34.44 -36.92 29.64
N LYS A 361 33.12 -37.02 29.72
CA LYS A 361 32.25 -36.92 28.57
C LYS A 361 31.60 -35.55 28.55
N VAL A 362 31.46 -35.00 27.36
CA VAL A 362 30.80 -33.72 27.14
C VAL A 362 29.55 -33.94 26.31
N LEU A 363 28.46 -33.25 26.67
CA LEU A 363 27.23 -33.27 25.91
C LEU A 363 27.39 -32.44 24.64
N LEU A 364 27.13 -33.05 23.50
CA LEU A 364 27.09 -32.36 22.21
C LEU A 364 25.84 -32.78 21.44
N ILE A 365 25.37 -31.85 20.62
CA ILE A 365 24.33 -32.08 19.64
C ILE A 365 24.92 -32.19 18.23
N THR A 366 24.28 -32.98 17.39
CA THR A 366 24.55 -33.00 15.95
C THR A 366 23.55 -32.10 15.24
N ARG A 367 24.04 -31.09 14.51
CA ARG A 367 23.17 -30.07 13.88
C ARG A 367 22.34 -30.65 12.73
N LYS A 368 21.02 -30.40 12.73
CA LYS A 368 20.10 -30.69 11.60
C LYS A 368 20.08 -29.60 10.51
N LYS A 369 20.39 -28.35 10.85
CA LYS A 369 20.26 -27.19 9.95
C LYS A 369 21.31 -27.21 8.82
N GLU A 370 20.98 -26.58 7.68
CA GLU A 370 21.79 -26.55 6.45
C GLU A 370 23.23 -26.02 6.67
N THR A 371 23.38 -25.01 7.53
CA THR A 371 24.71 -24.50 7.95
C THR A 371 25.34 -25.44 8.99
N PHE A 372 26.47 -26.06 8.60
CA PHE A 372 27.19 -27.07 9.37
C PHE A 372 26.36 -28.34 9.67
N HIS A 373 25.53 -28.77 8.72
CA HIS A 373 24.76 -30.01 8.84
C HIS A 373 25.67 -31.21 9.19
N GLY A 374 25.26 -32.00 10.19
CA GLY A 374 26.00 -33.18 10.63
C GLY A 374 27.24 -32.92 11.49
N LYS A 375 27.54 -31.65 11.81
CA LYS A 375 28.65 -31.28 12.71
C LYS A 375 28.20 -31.19 14.17
N TYR A 376 29.15 -31.39 15.08
CA TYR A 376 28.96 -31.26 16.52
C TYR A 376 28.94 -29.80 16.97
N ALA A 377 28.01 -29.48 17.86
CA ALA A 377 27.92 -28.22 18.56
C ALA A 377 27.53 -28.45 20.03
N PHE A 378 27.74 -27.44 20.86
CA PHE A 378 27.19 -27.42 22.20
C PHE A 378 25.70 -27.11 22.07
N PRO A 379 24.84 -27.67 22.92
CA PRO A 379 23.42 -27.33 22.91
C PRO A 379 23.24 -25.84 23.25
N GLY A 380 22.46 -25.12 22.44
CA GLY A 380 22.37 -23.67 22.57
C GLY A 380 21.64 -22.98 21.43
N GLY A 381 21.12 -21.80 21.74
CA GLY A 381 20.30 -21.03 20.81
C GLY A 381 20.25 -19.54 21.11
N HIS A 382 19.30 -18.84 20.49
CA HIS A 382 19.23 -17.39 20.57
C HIS A 382 18.61 -16.95 21.90
N ILE A 383 19.10 -15.84 22.44
CA ILE A 383 18.49 -15.21 23.61
C ILE A 383 17.33 -14.34 23.14
N ASP A 384 16.13 -14.57 23.69
CA ASP A 384 14.95 -13.79 23.35
C ASP A 384 14.99 -12.38 23.95
N TYR A 385 14.22 -11.47 23.34
CA TYR A 385 14.17 -10.09 23.82
C TYR A 385 13.60 -10.01 25.23
N GLY A 386 14.37 -9.47 26.18
CA GLY A 386 14.01 -9.38 27.59
C GLY A 386 14.25 -10.65 28.40
N GLU A 387 14.86 -11.68 27.78
CA GLU A 387 15.25 -12.92 28.45
C GLU A 387 16.63 -12.79 29.10
N ASP A 388 16.78 -13.36 30.31
CA ASP A 388 18.09 -13.47 30.96
C ASP A 388 18.91 -14.58 30.26
N PRO A 389 20.18 -14.32 29.86
CA PRO A 389 21.02 -15.32 29.19
C PRO A 389 21.17 -16.65 29.95
N VAL A 390 21.11 -16.62 31.29
CA VAL A 390 21.12 -17.81 32.14
C VAL A 390 19.85 -18.65 31.92
N VAL A 391 18.70 -17.99 31.82
CA VAL A 391 17.41 -18.65 31.58
C VAL A 391 17.38 -19.21 30.16
N ALA A 392 17.87 -18.45 29.17
CA ALA A 392 18.00 -18.92 27.79
C ALA A 392 18.85 -20.19 27.69
N CYS A 393 20.00 -20.23 28.39
CA CYS A 393 20.86 -21.41 28.41
C CYS A 393 20.15 -22.68 28.92
N ILE A 394 19.39 -22.57 30.01
CA ILE A 394 18.64 -23.70 30.57
C ILE A 394 17.50 -24.11 29.64
N ARG A 395 16.77 -23.14 29.07
CA ARG A 395 15.68 -23.38 28.13
C ARG A 395 16.16 -24.13 26.89
N GLU A 396 17.23 -23.66 26.24
CA GLU A 396 17.79 -24.28 25.03
C GLU A 396 18.33 -25.69 25.32
N LEU A 397 18.93 -25.92 26.50
CA LEU A 397 19.35 -27.25 26.93
C LEU A 397 18.15 -28.21 27.07
N GLU A 398 17.03 -27.73 27.63
CA GLU A 398 15.80 -28.52 27.77
C GLU A 398 15.14 -28.76 26.40
N GLU A 399 15.10 -27.77 25.52
CA GLU A 399 14.51 -27.85 24.18
C GLU A 399 15.31 -28.77 23.24
N GLU A 400 16.65 -28.70 23.24
CA GLU A 400 17.49 -29.46 22.31
C GLU A 400 17.88 -30.86 22.82
N CYS A 401 18.00 -31.04 24.14
CA CYS A 401 18.48 -32.29 24.74
C CYS A 401 17.46 -32.99 25.64
N GLY A 402 16.32 -32.34 25.94
CA GLY A 402 15.30 -32.88 26.84
C GLY A 402 15.74 -32.93 28.31
N ILE A 403 16.79 -32.19 28.68
CA ILE A 403 17.36 -32.23 30.03
C ILE A 403 17.31 -30.88 30.71
N ARG A 404 16.90 -30.89 31.99
CA ARG A 404 16.86 -29.71 32.83
C ARG A 404 18.20 -29.49 33.54
N GLY A 405 18.84 -28.37 33.25
CA GLY A 405 20.08 -27.93 33.89
C GLY A 405 19.85 -27.11 35.17
N SER A 406 20.89 -27.02 36.00
CA SER A 406 20.94 -26.19 37.21
C SER A 406 22.31 -25.57 37.41
N GLN A 407 22.38 -24.49 38.19
CA GLN A 407 23.62 -23.76 38.53
C GLN A 407 24.49 -23.41 37.30
N PRO A 408 23.95 -22.68 36.30
CA PRO A 408 24.74 -22.25 35.15
C PRO A 408 25.79 -21.21 35.56
N GLU A 409 27.05 -21.49 35.28
CA GLU A 409 28.19 -20.60 35.54
C GLU A 409 28.86 -20.22 34.23
N ILE A 410 29.14 -18.94 34.00
CA ILE A 410 29.79 -18.49 32.77
C ILE A 410 31.18 -19.12 32.65
N PHE A 411 31.41 -19.81 31.54
CA PHE A 411 32.72 -20.38 31.20
C PHE A 411 33.53 -19.40 30.34
N THR A 412 33.00 -19.02 29.18
CA THR A 412 33.70 -18.16 28.22
C THR A 412 32.69 -17.42 27.33
N VAL A 413 33.14 -16.35 26.66
CA VAL A 413 32.34 -15.57 25.72
C VAL A 413 33.07 -15.51 24.37
N LYS A 414 32.38 -15.87 23.30
CA LYS A 414 32.93 -15.83 21.93
C LYS A 414 32.16 -14.84 21.08
N GLY A 415 32.86 -13.81 20.59
CA GLY A 415 32.27 -12.71 19.81
C GLY A 415 33.08 -12.27 18.60
N LYS A 416 34.05 -13.08 18.14
CA LYS A 416 34.84 -12.80 16.92
C LYS A 416 33.86 -12.58 15.76
N PRO A 417 33.98 -11.48 14.98
CA PRO A 417 33.01 -11.17 13.94
C PRO A 417 32.82 -12.27 12.90
N ASP A 418 33.83 -13.08 12.61
CA ASP A 418 33.85 -14.13 11.59
C ASP A 418 33.47 -15.53 12.09
N ARG A 419 33.19 -15.71 13.40
CA ARG A 419 32.94 -17.04 13.98
C ARG A 419 31.70 -17.76 13.44
N ASP A 420 30.66 -17.00 13.09
CA ASP A 420 29.42 -17.54 12.53
C ASP A 420 29.18 -16.94 11.13
N PRO A 421 29.10 -17.76 10.07
CA PRO A 421 28.90 -17.27 8.70
C PRO A 421 27.53 -16.61 8.49
N ARG A 422 26.58 -16.73 9.42
CA ARG A 422 25.21 -16.21 9.29
C ARG A 422 25.08 -14.79 9.84
N TYR A 423 25.63 -14.52 11.02
CA TYR A 423 25.52 -13.23 11.73
C TYR A 423 26.78 -12.93 12.53
N HIS A 424 27.03 -11.65 12.85
CA HIS A 424 27.94 -11.33 13.97
C HIS A 424 27.27 -11.76 15.28
N MET A 425 27.67 -12.93 15.79
CA MET A 425 27.08 -13.57 16.95
C MET A 425 28.00 -13.46 18.17
N ILE A 426 27.45 -13.06 19.31
CA ILE A 426 28.08 -13.17 20.63
C ILE A 426 27.44 -14.35 21.35
N SER A 427 28.19 -15.44 21.51
CA SER A 427 27.75 -16.60 22.31
C SER A 427 28.34 -16.53 23.71
N ILE A 428 27.51 -16.76 24.71
CA ILE A 428 27.92 -16.94 26.10
C ILE A 428 27.82 -18.43 26.42
N PHE A 429 28.94 -19.05 26.78
CA PHE A 429 28.99 -20.46 27.14
C PHE A 429 28.90 -20.60 28.66
N TYR A 430 27.99 -21.44 29.13
CA TYR A 430 27.79 -21.74 30.55
C TYR A 430 28.14 -23.18 30.84
N VAL A 431 28.85 -23.46 31.93
CA VAL A 431 28.91 -24.80 32.51
C VAL A 431 27.61 -25.02 33.29
N VAL A 432 26.91 -26.11 33.00
CA VAL A 432 25.61 -26.43 33.60
C VAL A 432 25.66 -27.80 34.26
N LYS A 433 25.14 -27.89 35.50
CA LYS A 433 25.02 -29.17 36.21
C LYS A 433 23.71 -29.85 35.88
N VAL A 434 23.79 -31.14 35.65
CA VAL A 434 22.68 -32.01 35.25
C VAL A 434 22.65 -33.23 36.16
N ALA A 435 21.45 -33.75 36.47
CA ALA A 435 21.29 -34.95 37.28
C ALA A 435 21.78 -36.21 36.53
N ASP A 436 22.46 -37.13 37.23
CA ASP A 436 23.13 -38.29 36.63
C ASP A 436 22.21 -39.28 35.91
N ASP A 437 20.92 -39.29 36.26
CA ASP A 437 19.85 -40.17 35.77
C ASP A 437 19.03 -39.55 34.61
N SER A 438 19.40 -38.36 34.14
CA SER A 438 18.68 -37.67 33.07
C SER A 438 18.72 -38.47 31.75
N GLN A 439 17.55 -38.75 31.17
CA GLN A 439 17.44 -39.37 29.86
C GLN A 439 17.56 -38.33 28.75
N LEU A 440 18.50 -38.54 27.82
CA LEU A 440 18.69 -37.68 26.66
C LEU A 440 17.61 -37.93 25.61
N VAL A 441 16.94 -36.87 25.17
CA VAL A 441 16.01 -36.92 24.03
C VAL A 441 16.38 -35.79 23.08
N ALA A 442 16.72 -36.12 21.84
CA ALA A 442 17.05 -35.11 20.84
C ALA A 442 15.80 -34.29 20.48
N GLY A 443 15.90 -32.97 20.60
CA GLY A 443 14.84 -32.02 20.32
C GLY A 443 14.72 -31.57 18.86
N ASP A 444 14.05 -30.44 18.66
CA ASP A 444 13.63 -29.96 17.34
C ASP A 444 14.82 -29.68 16.40
N ASP A 445 15.89 -29.04 16.90
CA ASP A 445 17.03 -28.57 16.10
C ASP A 445 18.24 -29.52 16.03
N ALA A 446 18.23 -30.61 16.80
CA ALA A 446 19.32 -31.59 16.90
C ALA A 446 18.93 -32.98 16.35
N SER A 447 19.79 -33.65 15.57
CA SER A 447 19.54 -35.03 15.08
C SER A 447 19.85 -36.08 16.14
N THR A 448 20.83 -35.80 16.99
CA THR A 448 21.20 -36.60 18.14
C THR A 448 21.70 -35.67 19.24
N ALA A 449 21.40 -36.00 20.50
CA ALA A 449 22.04 -35.42 21.68
C ALA A 449 22.73 -36.57 22.42
N ALA A 450 24.04 -36.51 22.59
CA ALA A 450 24.81 -37.59 23.20
C ALA A 450 26.04 -37.10 23.95
N PHE A 451 26.47 -37.90 24.93
CA PHE A 451 27.72 -37.70 25.65
C PHE A 451 28.87 -38.35 24.88
N TYR A 452 29.88 -37.56 24.54
CA TYR A 452 31.07 -38.00 23.79
C TYR A 452 32.32 -37.86 24.66
N SER A 453 33.27 -38.80 24.53
CA SER A 453 34.58 -38.69 25.21
C SER A 453 35.35 -37.49 24.66
N ILE A 454 35.85 -36.64 25.57
CA ILE A 454 36.65 -35.48 25.19
C ILE A 454 37.93 -35.91 24.47
N ARG A 455 38.58 -37.01 24.90
CA ARG A 455 39.82 -37.50 24.27
C ARG A 455 39.63 -37.89 22.80
N GLU A 456 38.49 -38.52 22.48
CA GLU A 456 38.16 -38.89 21.10
C GLU A 456 37.86 -37.64 20.25
N LEU A 457 37.13 -36.68 20.81
CA LEU A 457 36.77 -35.44 20.12
C LEU A 457 37.99 -34.58 19.78
N LEU A 458 39.00 -34.53 20.65
CA LEU A 458 40.27 -33.82 20.39
C LEU A 458 41.04 -34.36 19.18
N GLN A 459 40.75 -35.58 18.72
CA GLN A 459 41.34 -36.15 17.52
C GLN A 459 40.55 -35.82 16.24
N GLN A 460 39.40 -35.15 16.37
CA GLN A 460 38.43 -34.95 15.29
C GLN A 460 38.02 -33.47 15.15
N PRO A 461 38.95 -32.53 14.91
CA PRO A 461 38.66 -31.09 14.85
C PRO A 461 37.63 -30.74 13.77
N ASP A 462 37.69 -31.41 12.62
CA ASP A 462 36.84 -31.09 11.45
C ASP A 462 35.34 -31.36 11.67
N LYS A 463 35.00 -32.14 12.70
CA LYS A 463 33.61 -32.50 13.01
C LYS A 463 32.86 -31.41 13.78
N PHE A 464 33.51 -30.36 14.25
CA PHE A 464 32.85 -29.28 15.00
C PHE A 464 32.32 -28.17 14.10
N ALA A 465 31.21 -27.57 14.53
CA ALA A 465 30.65 -26.35 13.94
C ALA A 465 31.27 -25.11 14.60
N PHE A 466 31.37 -24.03 13.82
CA PHE A 466 31.86 -22.72 14.29
C PHE A 466 33.22 -22.83 14.99
N ASP A 467 33.38 -22.13 16.12
CA ASP A 467 34.55 -22.14 17.01
C ASP A 467 34.37 -23.07 18.23
N HIS A 468 33.41 -24.01 18.20
CA HIS A 468 33.11 -24.87 19.36
C HIS A 468 34.27 -25.82 19.69
N TYR A 469 35.10 -26.18 18.72
CA TYR A 469 36.34 -26.92 18.98
C TYR A 469 37.33 -26.10 19.81
N GLU A 470 37.48 -24.79 19.54
CA GLU A 470 38.33 -23.90 20.35
C GLU A 470 37.81 -23.85 21.80
N VAL A 471 36.49 -23.79 21.99
CA VAL A 471 35.86 -23.82 23.33
C VAL A 471 36.14 -25.15 24.05
N LEU A 472 36.10 -26.28 23.33
CA LEU A 472 36.46 -27.58 23.91
C LEU A 472 37.93 -27.63 24.33
N GLN A 473 38.84 -27.09 23.52
CA GLN A 473 40.27 -27.02 23.87
C GLN A 473 40.51 -26.13 25.10
N GLU A 474 39.84 -24.98 25.17
CA GLU A 474 39.88 -24.08 26.32
C GLU A 474 39.38 -24.79 27.60
N LEU A 475 38.28 -25.55 27.49
CA LEU A 475 37.73 -26.32 28.59
C LEU A 475 38.71 -27.36 29.15
N VAL A 476 39.41 -28.08 28.27
CA VAL A 476 40.44 -29.04 28.68
C VAL A 476 41.61 -28.35 29.36
N LYS A 477 42.07 -27.22 28.80
CA LYS A 477 43.20 -26.47 29.33
C LYS A 477 42.90 -25.90 30.72
N THR A 478 41.77 -25.21 30.88
CA THR A 478 41.35 -24.64 32.17
C THR A 478 41.25 -25.71 33.24
N ARG A 479 40.79 -26.91 32.87
CA ARG A 479 40.71 -28.03 33.81
C ARG A 479 42.08 -28.55 34.24
N GLN A 480 43.01 -28.74 33.30
CA GLN A 480 44.38 -29.14 33.62
C GLN A 480 45.03 -28.13 34.58
N GLU A 481 44.82 -26.83 34.33
CA GLU A 481 45.29 -25.76 35.21
C GLU A 481 44.64 -25.85 36.61
N LEU A 482 43.34 -26.16 36.71
CA LEU A 482 42.65 -26.35 37.99
C LEU A 482 43.07 -27.62 38.74
N GLU A 483 43.40 -28.70 38.04
CA GLU A 483 43.92 -29.94 38.64
C GLU A 483 45.33 -29.71 39.19
N LEU A 484 46.19 -28.98 38.45
CA LEU A 484 47.51 -28.56 38.92
C LEU A 484 47.48 -27.61 40.12
N LEU A 485 46.40 -26.84 40.30
CA LEU A 485 46.21 -25.96 41.47
C LEU A 485 45.65 -26.70 42.70
N ARG A 486 45.19 -27.95 42.54
CA ARG A 486 44.70 -28.81 43.64
C ARG A 486 45.77 -29.75 44.19
N GLU A 487 46.82 -29.98 43.43
CA GLU A 487 48.08 -30.63 43.85
C GLU A 487 48.99 -29.61 44.56
#